data_AF-A0A964BZF2-F1
#
_entry.id   AF-A0A964BZF2-F1
#
_cell.length_a   1.000
_cell.length_b   1.000
_cell.length_c   1.000
_cell.angle_alpha   90.00
_cell.angle_beta   90.00
_cell.angle_gamma   90.00
#
_symmetry.space_group_name_H-M   'P 1'
#
loop_
_entity.id
_entity.type
_entity.pdbx_description
1 polymer ?
#
loop_
_entity_poly.entity_id
_entity_poly.type
_entity_poly.pdbx_seq_one_letter_code
_entity_poly.pdbx_strand_id
1 'polypeptide(L)'
;MAILEFLLVIGLGGFAGLLIVNNLNESKQKRQLDEAFYQLLETQNSQMSLIQLAASARVEAEVAQQYLNRQVKIFSAILEVDDEGDTFYRFPRLRLPPSSGKEW
;
A
#
# COMPACT_ATOMS: atom_id res chain seq x y z
N MET A 1 22.81 41.22 -22.74
CA MET A 1 21.59 40.48 -22.33
C MET A 1 21.89 38.98 -22.42
N ALA A 2 22.60 38.41 -21.45
CA ALA A 2 23.02 36.99 -21.50
C ALA A 2 22.97 36.26 -20.14
N ILE A 3 22.75 36.99 -19.04
CA ILE A 3 22.70 36.42 -17.68
C ILE A 3 21.27 35.98 -17.32
N LEU A 4 20.24 36.54 -17.96
CA LEU A 4 18.83 36.16 -17.71
C LEU A 4 18.46 34.77 -18.26
N GLU A 5 19.15 34.27 -19.28
CA GLU A 5 18.79 32.98 -19.94
C GLU A 5 19.23 31.76 -19.13
N PHE A 6 20.33 31.85 -18.39
CA PHE A 6 20.84 30.73 -17.57
C PHE A 6 19.98 30.44 -16.34
N LEU A 7 19.26 31.43 -15.81
CA LEU A 7 18.36 31.23 -14.67
C LEU A 7 17.13 30.38 -15.03
N LEU A 8 16.66 30.42 -16.29
CA LEU A 8 15.53 29.60 -16.75
C LEU A 8 15.87 28.12 -16.86
N VAL A 9 17.09 27.78 -17.31
CA VAL A 9 17.52 26.38 -17.49
C VAL A 9 17.75 25.69 -16.15
N ILE A 10 18.31 26.39 -15.16
CA ILE A 10 18.51 25.85 -13.80
C ILE A 10 17.15 25.69 -13.08
N GLY A 11 16.22 26.64 -13.29
CA GLY A 11 14.86 26.54 -12.76
C GLY A 11 14.08 25.33 -13.30
N LEU A 12 14.20 25.02 -14.59
CA LEU A 12 13.52 23.88 -15.21
C LEU A 12 14.17 22.53 -14.86
N GLY A 13 15.50 22.46 -14.81
CA GLY A 13 16.21 21.22 -14.46
C GLY A 13 16.03 20.81 -13.00
N GLY A 14 16.06 21.78 -12.07
CA GLY A 14 15.85 21.52 -10.64
C GLY A 14 14.42 21.09 -10.30
N PHE A 15 13.42 21.67 -10.98
CA PHE A 15 12.01 21.33 -10.75
C PHE A 15 11.64 19.94 -11.28
N ALA A 16 12.22 19.53 -12.41
CA ALA A 16 12.06 18.17 -12.93
C ALA A 16 12.65 17.11 -11.99
N GLY A 17 13.81 17.37 -11.38
CA GLY A 17 14.45 16.45 -10.43
C GLY A 17 13.63 16.19 -9.17
N LEU A 18 13.00 17.24 -8.60
CA LEU A 18 12.21 17.14 -7.37
C LEU A 18 10.92 16.33 -7.55
N LEU A 19 10.26 16.44 -8.72
CA LEU A 19 9.06 15.66 -9.03
C LEU A 19 9.34 14.15 -9.23
N ILE A 20 10.55 13.77 -9.67
CA ILE A 20 10.90 12.36 -9.87
C ILE A 20 11.14 11.65 -8.53
N VAL A 21 11.76 12.31 -7.55
CA VAL A 21 12.05 11.70 -6.24
C VAL A 21 10.77 11.43 -5.44
N ASN A 22 9.76 12.30 -5.54
CA ASN A 22 8.50 12.12 -4.80
C ASN A 22 7.71 10.89 -5.29
N ASN A 23 7.66 10.69 -6.62
CA ASN A 23 6.96 9.54 -7.22
C ASN A 23 7.61 8.19 -6.87
N LEU A 24 8.93 8.15 -6.71
CA LEU A 24 9.64 6.92 -6.37
C LEU A 24 9.27 6.42 -4.96
N ASN A 25 9.13 7.34 -3.99
CA ASN A 25 8.79 6.96 -2.62
C ASN A 25 7.35 6.42 -2.50
N GLU A 26 6.40 7.07 -3.18
CA GLU A 26 5.02 6.61 -3.25
C GLU A 26 4.91 5.21 -3.90
N SER A 27 5.68 4.96 -4.96
CA SER A 27 5.70 3.64 -5.61
C SER A 27 6.20 2.54 -4.68
N LYS A 28 7.20 2.85 -3.84
CA LYS A 28 7.78 1.91 -2.87
C LYS A 28 6.80 1.58 -1.75
N GLN A 29 6.18 2.60 -1.14
CA GLN A 29 5.20 2.42 -0.08
C GLN A 29 3.99 1.63 -0.58
N LYS A 30 3.51 1.94 -1.79
CA LYS A 30 2.43 1.19 -2.41
C LYS A 30 2.79 -0.29 -2.58
N ARG A 31 4.00 -0.59 -3.06
CA ARG A 31 4.46 -1.97 -3.21
C ARG A 31 4.53 -2.70 -1.87
N GLN A 32 5.07 -2.07 -0.83
CA GLN A 32 5.12 -2.63 0.52
C GLN A 32 3.72 -2.95 1.07
N LEU A 33 2.77 -2.04 0.82
CA LEU A 33 1.37 -2.24 1.20
C LEU A 33 0.70 -3.36 0.40
N ASP A 34 0.91 -3.44 -0.91
CA ASP A 34 0.36 -4.50 -1.75
C ASP A 34 0.90 -5.87 -1.27
N GLU A 35 2.22 -6.00 -1.05
CA GLU A 35 2.85 -7.23 -0.56
C GLU A 35 2.33 -7.64 0.83
N ALA A 36 2.31 -6.70 1.79
CA ALA A 36 1.80 -6.96 3.14
C ALA A 36 0.30 -7.33 3.14
N PHE A 37 -0.50 -6.67 2.29
CA PHE A 37 -1.92 -6.93 2.18
C PHE A 37 -2.20 -8.38 1.78
N TYR A 38 -1.60 -8.85 0.69
CA TYR A 38 -1.82 -10.23 0.23
C TYR A 38 -1.27 -11.27 1.21
N GLN A 39 -0.11 -11.02 1.80
CA GLN A 39 0.44 -11.90 2.83
C GLN A 39 -0.49 -12.02 4.04
N LEU A 40 -1.09 -10.91 4.50
CA LEU A 40 -2.05 -10.94 5.60
C LEU A 40 -3.35 -11.64 5.22
N LEU A 41 -3.85 -11.48 3.98
CA LEU A 41 -5.03 -12.21 3.53
C LEU A 41 -4.85 -13.73 3.58
N GLU A 42 -3.66 -14.22 3.23
CA GLU A 42 -3.30 -15.64 3.25
C GLU A 42 -3.08 -16.16 4.67
N THR A 43 -2.36 -15.40 5.50
CA THR A 43 -1.93 -15.87 6.83
C THR A 43 -2.99 -15.68 7.92
N GLN A 44 -3.84 -14.66 7.81
CA GLN A 44 -4.82 -14.29 8.84
C GLN A 44 -6.26 -14.62 8.45
N ASN A 45 -6.48 -15.65 7.62
CA ASN A 45 -7.80 -16.08 7.16
C ASN A 45 -8.66 -14.90 6.64
N SER A 46 -8.01 -13.99 5.91
CA SER A 46 -8.62 -12.78 5.34
C SER A 46 -9.19 -11.79 6.36
N GLN A 47 -8.73 -11.83 7.61
CA GLN A 47 -8.97 -10.79 8.62
C GLN A 47 -7.77 -9.85 8.70
N MET A 48 -8.02 -8.55 8.81
CA MET A 48 -6.95 -7.55 8.83
C MET A 48 -7.36 -6.31 9.60
N SER A 49 -6.56 -5.94 10.60
CA SER A 49 -6.67 -4.64 11.25
C SER A 49 -5.69 -3.62 10.63
N LEU A 50 -5.96 -2.32 10.86
CA LEU A 50 -5.10 -1.25 10.38
C LEU A 50 -3.67 -1.37 10.94
N ILE A 51 -3.53 -1.69 12.22
CA ILE A 51 -2.22 -1.81 12.86
C ILE A 51 -1.41 -2.96 12.29
N GLN A 52 -2.05 -4.09 11.96
CA GLN A 52 -1.39 -5.22 11.30
C GLN A 52 -0.84 -4.84 9.93
N LEU A 53 -1.64 -4.12 9.13
CA LEU A 53 -1.21 -3.66 7.81
C LEU A 53 -0.05 -2.67 7.90
N ALA A 54 -0.17 -1.65 8.76
CA ALA A 54 0.87 -0.63 8.93
C ALA A 54 2.19 -1.22 9.43
N ALA A 55 2.12 -2.11 10.44
CA ALA A 55 3.28 -2.78 10.99
C ALA A 55 3.96 -3.72 9.99
N SER A 56 3.16 -4.50 9.24
CA SER A 56 3.68 -5.45 8.25
C SER A 56 4.33 -4.75 7.06
N ALA A 57 3.70 -3.69 6.53
CA ALA A 57 4.24 -2.89 5.43
C ALA A 57 5.36 -1.93 5.88
N ARG A 58 5.51 -1.69 7.19
CA ARG A 58 6.43 -0.70 7.79
C ARG A 58 6.21 0.70 7.23
N VAL A 59 4.95 1.12 7.14
CA VAL A 59 4.55 2.46 6.69
C VAL A 59 3.79 3.19 7.78
N GLU A 60 3.66 4.51 7.63
CA GLU A 60 2.87 5.33 8.54
C GLU A 60 1.39 4.93 8.54
N ALA A 61 0.74 5.08 9.70
CA ALA A 61 -0.64 4.64 9.90
C ALA A 61 -1.62 5.33 8.95
N GLU A 62 -1.44 6.63 8.67
CA GLU A 62 -2.30 7.38 7.76
C GLU A 62 -2.22 6.84 6.32
N VAL A 63 -1.02 6.50 5.85
CA VAL A 63 -0.80 5.91 4.52
C VAL A 63 -1.45 4.53 4.43
N ALA A 64 -1.26 3.70 5.47
CA ALA A 64 -1.94 2.40 5.56
C ALA A 64 -3.46 2.54 5.61
N GLN A 65 -3.99 3.54 6.31
CA GLN A 65 -5.43 3.77 6.44
C GLN A 65 -6.06 4.16 5.11
N GLN A 66 -5.44 5.08 4.37
CA GLN A 66 -5.90 5.46 3.04
C GLN A 66 -5.93 4.26 2.09
N TYR A 67 -4.87 3.45 2.10
CA TYR A 67 -4.81 2.22 1.32
C TYR A 67 -5.88 1.21 1.74
N LEU A 68 -6.02 0.93 3.04
CA LEU A 68 -6.98 -0.03 3.57
C LEU A 68 -8.41 0.37 3.23
N ASN A 69 -8.77 1.65 3.43
CA ASN A 69 -10.08 2.18 3.08
C ASN A 69 -10.41 1.99 1.59
N ARG A 70 -9.40 2.10 0.72
CA ARG A 70 -9.57 1.82 -0.71
C ARG A 70 -9.82 0.33 -0.95
N GLN A 71 -9.04 -0.55 -0.34
CA GLN A 71 -9.21 -2.01 -0.51
C GLN A 71 -10.53 -2.51 0.06
N VAL A 72 -10.97 -1.99 1.20
CA VAL A 72 -12.29 -2.29 1.79
C VAL A 72 -13.42 -1.99 0.81
N LYS A 73 -13.36 -0.84 0.12
CA LYS A 73 -14.35 -0.47 -0.90
C LYS A 73 -14.28 -1.38 -2.14
N ILE A 74 -13.08 -1.68 -2.63
CA ILE A 74 -12.87 -2.50 -3.85
C ILE A 74 -13.32 -3.94 -3.61
N PHE A 75 -12.92 -4.53 -2.48
CA PHE A 75 -13.17 -5.93 -2.16
C PHE A 75 -14.40 -6.14 -1.26
N SER A 76 -15.15 -5.08 -0.97
CA SER A 76 -16.36 -5.14 -0.15
C SER A 76 -16.13 -5.84 1.20
N ALA A 77 -15.04 -5.48 1.88
CA ALA A 77 -14.72 -6.02 3.19
C ALA A 77 -15.71 -5.50 4.25
N ILE A 78 -15.99 -6.33 5.24
CA ILE A 78 -16.93 -6.03 6.31
C ILE A 78 -16.15 -5.64 7.56
N LEU A 79 -16.51 -4.53 8.19
CA LEU A 79 -15.96 -4.15 9.49
C LEU A 79 -16.58 -5.03 10.57
N GLU A 80 -15.74 -5.69 11.34
CA GLU A 80 -16.12 -6.50 12.49
C GLU A 80 -15.40 -6.02 13.74
N VAL A 81 -15.93 -6.42 14.89
CA VAL A 81 -15.39 -6.17 16.21
C VAL A 81 -15.28 -7.51 16.91
N ASP A 82 -14.15 -7.81 17.52
CA ASP A 82 -13.99 -9.02 18.33
C ASP A 82 -14.52 -8.84 19.76
N ASP A 83 -14.32 -9.86 20.58
CA ASP A 83 -14.71 -9.92 21.98
C ASP A 83 -13.86 -9.01 22.89
N GLU A 84 -12.66 -8.62 22.45
CA GLU A 84 -11.80 -7.66 23.14
C GLU A 84 -12.16 -6.20 22.79
N GLY A 85 -13.02 -6.00 21.78
CA GLY A 85 -13.46 -4.69 21.31
C GLY A 85 -12.55 -4.12 20.21
N ASP A 86 -11.61 -4.91 19.70
CA ASP A 86 -10.73 -4.52 18.62
C ASP A 86 -11.44 -4.60 17.27
N THR A 87 -11.11 -3.64 16.40
CA THR A 87 -11.73 -3.52 15.08
C THR A 87 -10.84 -4.11 13.99
N PHE A 88 -11.44 -4.93 13.13
CA PHE A 88 -10.76 -5.50 11.98
C PHE A 88 -11.70 -5.61 10.78
N TYR A 89 -11.14 -5.64 9.59
CA TYR A 89 -11.88 -5.89 8.36
C TYR A 89 -11.79 -7.37 7.99
N ARG A 90 -12.94 -7.99 7.71
CA ARG A 90 -13.02 -9.31 7.10
C ARG A 90 -13.19 -9.16 5.59
N PHE A 91 -12.18 -9.60 4.85
CA PHE A 91 -12.18 -9.65 3.40
C PHE A 91 -12.75 -10.99 2.89
N PRO A 92 -13.27 -11.04 1.66
CA PRO A 92 -13.59 -12.30 1.00
C PRO A 92 -12.38 -13.23 0.95
N ARG A 93 -12.58 -14.51 1.25
CA ARG A 93 -11.47 -15.48 1.32
C ARG A 93 -10.80 -15.65 -0.03
N LEU A 94 -9.47 -15.52 -0.04
CA LEU A 94 -8.65 -15.83 -1.19
C LEU A 94 -8.70 -17.35 -1.46
N ARG A 95 -9.49 -17.77 -2.44
CA ARG A 95 -9.53 -19.16 -2.92
C ARG A 95 -8.64 -19.27 -4.13
N LEU A 96 -7.35 -19.47 -3.91
CA LEU A 96 -6.45 -19.81 -5.00
C LEU A 96 -6.79 -21.23 -5.49
N PRO A 97 -6.86 -21.47 -6.81
CA PRO A 97 -6.91 -22.82 -7.32
C PRO A 97 -5.70 -23.60 -6.77
N PRO A 98 -5.84 -24.91 -6.50
CA PRO A 98 -4.73 -25.71 -6.02
C PRO A 98 -3.55 -25.47 -6.97
N SER A 99 -2.42 -25.02 -6.44
CA SER A 99 -1.20 -24.96 -7.22
C SER A 99 -0.98 -26.38 -7.73
N SER A 100 -0.93 -26.54 -9.05
CA SER A 100 -0.55 -27.82 -9.65
C SER A 100 0.88 -28.08 -9.21
N GLY A 101 1.03 -28.76 -8.07
CA GLY A 101 2.27 -29.32 -7.59
C GLY A 101 2.73 -30.30 -8.65
N LYS A 102 3.52 -29.80 -9.59
CA LYS A 102 4.40 -30.61 -10.41
C LYS A 102 5.50 -31.08 -9.48
N GLU A 103 5.19 -32.15 -8.74
CA GLU A 103 6.19 -33.10 -8.30
C GLU A 103 6.79 -33.70 -9.59
N TRP A 104 8.02 -33.32 -9.91
CA TRP A 104 8.88 -34.07 -10.83
C TRP A 104 9.89 -34.83 -10.00
#